data_AF-A0A7X9EZ40-F1
#
_entry.id   AF-A0A7X9EZ40-F1
#
_cell.length_a   1.000
_cell.length_b   1.000
_cell.length_c   1.000
_cell.angle_alpha   90.00
_cell.angle_beta   90.00
_cell.angle_gamma   90.00
#
_symmetry.space_group_name_H-M   'P 1'
#
loop_
_entity.id
_entity.type
_entity.pdbx_description
1 polymer ?
#
loop_
_entity_poly.entity_id
_entity_poly.type
_entity_poly.pdbx_seq_one_letter_code
_entity_poly.pdbx_strand_id
1 'polypeptide(L)'
;MNKTFMKMGVDYLGDHGQTLASKPAIRKFAVNKALKISENGYQSNLKNNKYSPGECEDRYATSQAIIATTERILTSPYPISPAYYRQLADIMVKNIVIEGGDVQTQQEFKALHGRRPPGFLTISPTKSCNLKCKGCYASSSGLAHEKLSWEVFDRLLTEARDIFGIRFIVISGGEPFTYKDDGKDLL
;
A
#
# COMPACT_ATOMS: atom_id res chain seq x y z
N MET A 1 -12.99 -16.18 -8.31
CA MET A 1 -13.65 -15.76 -7.05
C MET A 1 -14.60 -14.61 -7.40
N ASN A 2 -15.90 -14.74 -7.16
CA ASN A 2 -16.92 -13.82 -7.68
C ASN A 2 -16.78 -12.42 -7.03
N LYS A 3 -16.60 -11.37 -7.85
CA LYS A 3 -16.43 -9.98 -7.37
C LYS A 3 -17.59 -9.53 -6.48
N THR A 4 -18.81 -10.01 -6.74
CA THR A 4 -20.00 -9.72 -5.94
C THR A 4 -19.91 -10.30 -4.53
N PHE A 5 -19.34 -11.50 -4.38
CA PHE A 5 -19.19 -12.17 -3.08
C PHE A 5 -18.07 -11.52 -2.25
N MET A 6 -16.98 -11.09 -2.90
CA MET A 6 -15.96 -10.27 -2.23
C MET A 6 -16.51 -8.92 -1.78
N LYS A 7 -17.28 -8.25 -2.64
CA LYS A 7 -17.93 -6.98 -2.31
C LYS A 7 -18.88 -7.12 -1.11
N MET A 8 -19.76 -8.11 -1.10
CA MET A 8 -20.63 -8.39 0.04
C MET A 8 -19.85 -8.72 1.33
N GLY A 9 -18.74 -9.44 1.24
CA GLY A 9 -17.88 -9.73 2.40
C GLY A 9 -17.18 -8.49 2.95
N VAL A 10 -16.77 -7.56 2.07
CA VAL A 10 -16.16 -6.27 2.44
C VAL A 10 -17.20 -5.35 3.05
N ASP A 11 -18.40 -5.26 2.46
CA ASP A 11 -19.52 -4.49 2.99
C ASP A 11 -19.91 -5.02 4.38
N TYR A 12 -20.01 -6.34 4.55
CA TYR A 12 -20.29 -6.97 5.85
C TYR A 12 -19.21 -6.70 6.90
N LEU A 13 -17.92 -6.75 6.51
CA LEU A 13 -16.80 -6.38 7.39
C LEU A 13 -16.73 -4.87 7.65
N GLY A 14 -17.14 -4.02 6.72
CA GLY A 14 -17.26 -2.57 6.92
C GLY A 14 -18.38 -2.20 7.89
N ASP A 15 -19.48 -2.94 7.83
CA ASP A 15 -20.68 -2.71 8.64
C ASP A 15 -20.61 -3.35 10.03
N HIS A 16 -19.99 -4.53 10.14
CA HIS A 16 -19.94 -5.34 11.37
C HIS A 16 -18.53 -5.64 11.87
N GLY A 17 -17.48 -5.25 11.14
CA GLY A 17 -16.10 -5.60 11.50
C GLY A 17 -15.65 -5.01 12.82
N GLN A 18 -16.12 -3.81 13.18
CA GLN A 18 -15.81 -3.22 14.49
C GLN A 18 -16.51 -3.93 15.64
N THR A 19 -17.76 -4.36 15.47
CA THR A 19 -18.54 -5.08 16.49
C THR A 19 -18.07 -6.53 16.65
N LEU A 20 -17.49 -7.15 15.61
CA LEU A 20 -16.79 -8.42 15.73
C LEU A 20 -15.38 -8.27 16.32
N ALA A 21 -14.63 -7.24 15.94
CA ALA A 21 -13.28 -6.98 16.43
C ALA A 21 -13.23 -6.51 17.89
N SER A 22 -14.32 -5.92 18.39
CA SER A 22 -14.47 -5.53 19.80
C SER A 22 -14.59 -6.73 20.74
N LYS A 23 -15.02 -7.91 20.25
CA LYS A 23 -15.10 -9.14 21.05
C LYS A 23 -13.70 -9.73 21.26
N PRO A 24 -13.17 -9.80 22.51
CA PRO A 24 -11.78 -10.21 22.76
C PRO A 24 -11.45 -11.62 22.26
N ALA A 25 -12.39 -12.56 22.36
CA ALA A 25 -12.19 -13.94 21.92
C ALA A 25 -12.03 -14.05 20.39
N ILE A 26 -12.90 -13.37 19.63
CA ILE A 26 -12.87 -13.37 18.17
C ILE A 26 -11.59 -12.69 17.68
N ARG A 27 -11.24 -11.53 18.25
CA ARG A 27 -10.01 -10.81 17.91
C ARG A 27 -8.76 -11.65 18.18
N LYS A 28 -8.61 -12.20 19.39
CA LYS A 28 -7.45 -13.04 19.75
C LYS A 28 -7.33 -14.26 18.84
N PHE A 29 -8.45 -14.90 18.50
CA PHE A 29 -8.45 -16.00 17.54
C PHE A 29 -7.97 -15.55 16.16
N ALA A 30 -8.48 -14.43 15.64
CA ALA A 30 -8.10 -13.90 14.34
C ALA A 30 -6.60 -13.51 14.30
N VAL A 31 -6.09 -12.82 15.32
CA VAL A 31 -4.68 -12.45 15.46
C VAL A 31 -3.80 -13.71 15.49
N ASN A 32 -4.10 -14.69 16.36
CA ASN A 32 -3.33 -15.93 16.45
C ASN A 32 -3.33 -16.71 15.13
N LYS A 33 -4.47 -16.71 14.41
CA LYS A 33 -4.55 -17.34 13.10
C LYS A 33 -3.70 -16.60 12.06
N ALA A 34 -3.71 -15.26 12.06
CA ALA A 34 -2.88 -14.44 11.17
C ALA A 34 -1.38 -14.66 11.44
N LEU A 35 -0.97 -14.72 12.71
CA LEU A 35 0.41 -15.01 13.10
C LEU A 35 0.88 -16.39 12.58
N LYS A 36 0.04 -17.42 12.75
CA LYS A 36 0.32 -18.76 12.20
C LYS A 36 0.42 -18.78 10.68
N ILE A 37 -0.44 -18.05 9.98
CA ILE A 37 -0.39 -17.94 8.52
C ILE A 37 0.92 -17.25 8.09
N SER A 38 1.32 -16.18 8.79
CA SER A 38 2.58 -15.48 8.53
C SER A 38 3.79 -16.40 8.71
N GLU A 39 3.84 -17.17 9.81
CA GLU A 39 4.90 -18.16 10.07
C GLU A 39 4.95 -19.24 9.00
N ASN A 40 3.81 -19.86 8.69
CA ASN A 40 3.74 -20.90 7.66
C ASN A 40 4.15 -20.38 6.28
N GLY A 41 3.78 -19.13 5.96
CA GLY A 41 4.20 -18.46 4.74
C GLY A 41 5.71 -18.25 4.66
N TYR A 42 6.32 -17.80 5.76
CA TYR A 42 7.77 -17.65 5.90
C TYR A 42 8.50 -18.99 5.68
N GLN A 43 8.12 -20.04 6.42
CA GLN A 43 8.70 -21.37 6.30
C GLN A 43 8.54 -21.97 4.89
N SER A 44 7.36 -21.77 4.28
CA SER A 44 7.09 -22.23 2.92
C SER A 44 7.94 -21.50 1.88
N ASN A 45 8.12 -20.19 2.01
CA ASN A 45 8.94 -19.41 1.10
C ASN A 45 10.42 -19.83 1.15
N LEU A 46 10.95 -20.08 2.35
CA LEU A 46 12.30 -20.60 2.55
C LEU A 46 12.45 -22.01 1.96
N LYS A 47 11.56 -22.94 2.32
CA LYS A 47 11.61 -24.33 1.87
C LYS A 47 11.58 -24.45 0.34
N ASN A 48 10.79 -23.61 -0.32
CA ASN A 48 10.63 -23.63 -1.77
C ASN A 48 11.66 -22.76 -2.52
N ASN A 49 12.62 -22.14 -1.81
CA ASN A 49 13.56 -21.16 -2.36
C ASN A 49 12.86 -20.11 -3.25
N LYS A 50 11.67 -19.68 -2.82
CA LYS A 50 10.85 -18.76 -3.61
C LYS A 50 11.46 -17.35 -3.63
N TYR A 51 12.14 -16.98 -2.54
CA TYR A 51 12.81 -15.71 -2.32
C TYR A 51 14.14 -15.94 -1.59
N SER A 52 14.99 -14.92 -1.53
CA SER A 52 16.22 -14.99 -0.72
C SER A 52 15.88 -15.10 0.78
N PRO A 53 16.79 -15.63 1.61
CA PRO A 53 16.56 -15.71 3.06
C PRO A 53 16.25 -14.34 3.69
N GLY A 54 17.02 -13.30 3.34
CA GLY A 54 16.79 -11.94 3.83
C GLY A 54 15.42 -11.38 3.42
N GLU A 55 14.99 -11.61 2.18
CA GLU A 55 13.63 -11.18 1.76
C GLU A 55 12.55 -11.94 2.55
N CYS A 56 12.76 -13.23 2.83
CA CYS A 56 11.81 -14.00 3.65
C CYS A 56 11.71 -13.43 5.06
N GLU A 57 12.85 -13.09 5.69
CA GLU A 57 12.92 -12.47 7.01
C GLU A 57 12.23 -11.10 7.04
N ASP A 58 12.53 -10.21 6.09
CA ASP A 58 11.92 -8.89 5.99
C ASP A 58 10.40 -8.96 5.83
N ARG A 59 9.92 -9.88 4.98
CA ARG A 59 8.49 -10.09 4.75
C ARG A 59 7.79 -10.66 5.98
N TYR A 60 8.45 -11.54 6.71
CA TYR A 60 7.94 -12.06 7.97
C TYR A 60 7.86 -10.93 9.02
N ALA A 61 8.95 -10.20 9.25
CA ALA A 61 9.00 -9.08 10.19
C ALA A 61 7.94 -8.01 9.87
N THR A 62 7.79 -7.66 8.59
CA THR A 62 6.75 -6.74 8.11
C THR A 62 5.35 -7.26 8.43
N SER A 63 5.08 -8.54 8.19
CA SER A 63 3.79 -9.17 8.49
C SER A 63 3.49 -9.13 9.99
N GLN A 64 4.47 -9.45 10.83
CA GLN A 64 4.35 -9.38 12.29
C GLN A 64 4.05 -7.95 12.76
N ALA A 65 4.76 -6.96 12.22
CA ALA A 65 4.55 -5.55 12.56
C ALA A 65 3.15 -5.05 12.15
N ILE A 66 2.64 -5.46 11.00
CA ILE A 66 1.28 -5.14 10.53
C ILE A 66 0.23 -5.75 11.47
N ILE A 67 0.38 -7.03 11.82
CA ILE A 67 -0.55 -7.73 12.72
C ILE A 67 -0.57 -7.04 14.09
N ALA A 68 0.62 -6.80 14.67
CA ALA A 68 0.75 -6.13 15.97
C ALA A 68 0.17 -4.71 15.95
N THR A 69 0.39 -3.95 14.87
CA THR A 69 -0.16 -2.61 14.72
C THR A 69 -1.67 -2.64 14.60
N THR A 70 -2.22 -3.58 13.84
CA THR A 70 -3.67 -3.77 13.70
C THR A 70 -4.30 -4.12 15.04
N GLU A 71 -3.72 -5.04 15.80
CA GLU A 71 -4.20 -5.37 17.14
C GLU A 71 -4.19 -4.13 18.05
N ARG A 72 -3.07 -3.40 18.10
CA ARG A 72 -2.93 -2.19 18.90
C ARG A 72 -3.98 -1.13 18.55
N ILE A 73 -4.22 -0.93 17.26
CA ILE A 73 -5.24 0.02 16.77
C ILE A 73 -6.65 -0.42 17.20
N LEU A 74 -6.97 -1.71 17.11
CA LEU A 74 -8.27 -2.26 17.49
C LEU A 74 -8.49 -2.29 19.02
N THR A 75 -7.44 -2.36 19.82
CA THR A 75 -7.50 -2.35 21.28
C THR A 75 -7.16 -1.00 21.91
N SER A 76 -6.90 0.02 21.09
CA SER A 76 -6.52 1.34 21.57
C SER A 76 -7.61 1.93 22.47
N PRO A 77 -7.27 2.58 23.60
CA PRO A 77 -8.24 3.35 24.38
C PRO A 77 -8.78 4.56 23.59
N TYR A 78 -8.10 4.94 22.50
CA TYR A 78 -8.51 5.97 21.55
C TYR A 78 -8.91 5.30 20.23
N PRO A 79 -10.16 4.84 20.08
CA PRO A 79 -10.61 4.17 18.87
C PRO A 79 -10.70 5.16 17.70
N ILE A 80 -10.24 4.73 16.53
CA ILE A 80 -10.43 5.47 15.28
C ILE A 80 -11.92 5.45 14.90
N SER A 81 -12.42 6.54 14.32
CA SER A 81 -13.84 6.67 14.01
C SER A 81 -14.32 5.59 13.02
N PRO A 82 -15.55 5.05 13.19
CA PRO A 82 -16.11 4.07 12.26
C PRO A 82 -16.19 4.58 10.82
N ALA A 83 -16.53 5.86 10.64
CA ALA A 83 -16.57 6.50 9.33
C ALA A 83 -15.22 6.47 8.62
N TYR A 84 -14.12 6.72 9.35
CA TYR A 84 -12.78 6.65 8.80
C TYR A 84 -12.43 5.23 8.32
N TYR A 85 -12.72 4.19 9.11
CA TYR A 85 -12.45 2.82 8.70
C TYR A 85 -13.24 2.39 7.48
N ARG A 86 -14.50 2.79 7.37
CA ARG A 86 -15.31 2.51 6.17
C ARG A 86 -14.68 3.16 4.95
N GLN A 87 -14.34 4.45 5.03
CA GLN A 87 -13.70 5.15 3.93
C GLN A 87 -12.34 4.53 3.56
N LEU A 88 -11.54 4.16 4.56
CA LEU A 88 -10.26 3.49 4.35
C LEU A 88 -10.44 2.13 3.69
N ALA A 89 -11.40 1.32 4.16
CA ALA A 89 -11.72 0.02 3.57
C ALA A 89 -12.24 0.17 2.14
N ASP A 90 -13.07 1.17 1.86
CA ASP A 90 -13.53 1.47 0.51
C ASP A 90 -12.35 1.81 -0.41
N ILE A 91 -11.45 2.72 0.00
CA ILE A 91 -10.30 3.09 -0.81
C ILE A 91 -9.34 1.91 -0.99
N MET A 92 -8.97 1.23 0.10
CA MET A 92 -7.95 0.16 0.09
C MET A 92 -8.47 -1.14 -0.52
N VAL A 93 -9.73 -1.49 -0.30
CA VAL A 93 -10.26 -2.78 -0.74
C VAL A 93 -10.99 -2.65 -2.08
N LYS A 94 -11.84 -1.64 -2.24
CA LYS A 94 -12.60 -1.48 -3.49
C LYS A 94 -11.70 -1.00 -4.62
N ASN A 95 -10.94 0.08 -4.42
CA ASN A 95 -10.17 0.68 -5.50
C ASN A 95 -8.80 0.00 -5.73
N ILE A 96 -8.14 -0.46 -4.66
CA ILE A 96 -6.77 -1.01 -4.73
C ILE A 96 -6.73 -2.55 -4.83
N VAL A 97 -7.68 -3.28 -4.23
CA VAL A 97 -7.66 -4.76 -4.21
C VAL A 97 -8.69 -5.39 -5.16
N ILE A 98 -9.91 -4.86 -5.24
CA ILE A 98 -11.01 -5.42 -6.05
C ILE A 98 -11.00 -4.85 -7.47
N GLU A 99 -10.86 -3.53 -7.59
CA GLU A 99 -10.66 -2.85 -8.86
C GLU A 99 -9.20 -2.96 -9.25
N GLY A 100 -8.24 -2.72 -8.34
CA GLY A 100 -6.83 -3.04 -8.54
C GLY A 100 -6.17 -2.33 -9.72
N GLY A 101 -6.90 -1.44 -10.39
CA GLY A 101 -6.60 -0.89 -11.70
C GLY A 101 -7.13 -1.76 -12.84
N ASP A 102 -6.44 -1.77 -13.97
CA ASP A 102 -6.90 -2.48 -15.15
C ASP A 102 -6.42 -3.94 -15.12
N VAL A 103 -7.29 -4.85 -14.68
CA VAL A 103 -6.97 -6.29 -14.57
C VAL A 103 -6.56 -6.88 -15.92
N GLN A 104 -7.12 -6.40 -17.03
CA GLN A 104 -6.76 -6.88 -18.35
C GLN A 104 -5.32 -6.46 -18.68
N THR A 105 -5.00 -5.17 -18.55
CA THR A 105 -3.63 -4.66 -18.73
C THR A 105 -2.63 -5.40 -17.83
N GLN A 106 -2.98 -5.68 -16.58
CA GLN A 106 -2.11 -6.43 -15.68
C GLN A 106 -1.86 -7.88 -16.12
N GLN A 107 -2.87 -8.53 -16.71
CA GLN A 107 -2.73 -9.88 -17.24
C GLN A 107 -1.87 -9.88 -18.51
N GLU A 108 -2.07 -8.91 -19.39
CA GLU A 108 -1.24 -8.70 -20.59
C GLU A 108 0.22 -8.43 -20.21
N PHE A 109 0.46 -7.53 -19.24
CA PHE A 109 1.79 -7.27 -18.69
C PHE A 109 2.43 -8.55 -18.13
N LYS A 110 1.66 -9.36 -17.38
CA LYS A 110 2.16 -10.63 -16.84
C LYS A 110 2.47 -11.64 -17.94
N ALA A 111 1.64 -11.73 -18.97
CA ALA A 111 1.87 -12.62 -20.10
C ALA A 111 3.16 -12.24 -20.84
N LEU A 112 3.40 -10.94 -21.02
CA LEU A 112 4.60 -10.43 -21.71
C LEU A 112 5.88 -10.56 -20.88
N HIS A 113 5.82 -10.25 -19.58
CA HIS A 113 7.01 -10.14 -18.72
C HIS A 113 7.21 -11.30 -17.75
N GLY A 114 6.31 -12.29 -17.73
CA GLY A 114 6.35 -13.44 -16.81
C GLY A 114 6.06 -13.10 -15.34
N ARG A 115 5.81 -11.82 -15.01
CA ARG A 115 5.56 -11.33 -13.64
C ARG A 115 4.47 -10.25 -13.65
N ARG A 116 3.72 -10.15 -12.55
CA ARG A 116 2.71 -9.09 -12.40
C ARG A 116 3.39 -7.71 -12.33
N PRO A 117 2.73 -6.65 -12.81
CA PRO A 117 3.19 -5.28 -12.55
C PRO A 117 3.13 -4.95 -11.05
N PRO A 118 3.82 -3.90 -10.58
CA PRO A 118 3.70 -3.43 -9.20
C PRO A 118 2.26 -3.06 -8.88
N GLY A 119 1.83 -3.21 -7.61
CA GLY A 119 0.46 -2.89 -7.19
C GLY A 119 0.20 -1.40 -6.93
N PHE A 120 1.26 -0.62 -6.75
CA PHE A 120 1.22 0.83 -6.59
C PHE A 120 2.57 1.42 -7.02
N LEU A 121 2.60 2.73 -7.25
CA LEU A 121 3.83 3.45 -7.57
C LEU A 121 4.00 4.64 -6.63
N THR A 122 5.14 4.74 -5.97
CA THR A 122 5.55 5.95 -5.26
C THR A 122 6.43 6.80 -6.15
N ILE A 123 6.08 8.07 -6.33
CA ILE A 123 6.84 9.02 -7.16
C ILE A 123 7.20 10.23 -6.31
N SER A 124 8.49 10.56 -6.26
CA SER A 124 9.00 11.79 -5.65
C SER A 124 9.39 12.76 -6.77
N PRO A 125 8.49 13.65 -7.23
CA PRO A 125 8.79 14.56 -8.35
C PRO A 125 9.84 15.61 -7.99
N THR A 126 10.09 15.85 -6.70
CA THR A 126 11.09 16.81 -6.21
C THR A 126 11.79 16.29 -4.97
N LYS A 127 13.07 16.63 -4.81
CA LYS A 127 13.82 16.49 -3.56
C LYS A 127 13.75 17.77 -2.70
N SER A 128 13.29 18.89 -3.26
CA SER A 128 13.12 20.14 -2.53
C SER A 128 12.17 19.95 -1.35
N CYS A 129 12.47 20.61 -0.24
CA CYS A 129 11.67 20.56 0.98
C CYS A 129 11.77 21.89 1.72
N ASN A 130 10.66 22.36 2.28
CA ASN A 130 10.64 23.53 3.17
C ASN A 130 11.25 23.24 4.56
N LEU A 131 11.64 21.99 4.85
CA LEU A 131 12.24 21.54 6.11
C LEU A 131 13.59 20.83 5.88
N LYS A 132 14.31 20.57 6.98
CA LYS A 132 15.58 19.81 7.00
C LYS A 132 15.63 18.85 8.19
N CYS A 133 14.77 17.83 8.16
CA CYS A 133 14.56 16.93 9.29
C CYS A 133 15.81 16.10 9.62
N LYS A 134 16.14 15.97 10.91
CA LYS A 134 17.14 15.00 11.38
C LYS A 134 16.65 13.59 11.05
N GLY A 135 17.47 12.81 10.32
CA GLY A 135 17.11 11.45 9.91
C GLY A 135 16.27 11.37 8.63
N CYS A 136 16.15 12.44 7.85
CA CYS A 136 15.53 12.37 6.53
C CYS A 136 16.31 11.41 5.62
N TYR A 137 15.70 10.27 5.25
CA TYR A 137 16.33 9.27 4.38
C TYR A 137 16.69 9.85 2.99
N ALA A 138 15.93 10.84 2.53
CA ALA A 138 16.13 11.48 1.22
C ALA A 138 17.12 12.65 1.26
N SER A 139 17.57 13.06 2.46
CA SER A 139 18.43 14.25 2.65
C SER A 139 17.87 15.50 1.92
N SER A 140 16.55 15.66 1.98
CA SER A 140 15.84 16.77 1.36
C SER A 140 16.03 18.07 2.13
N SER A 141 16.03 19.19 1.39
CA SER A 141 16.11 20.53 1.97
C SER A 141 15.71 21.60 0.95
N GLY A 142 15.60 22.85 1.38
CA GLY A 142 15.33 23.98 0.47
C GLY A 142 16.48 24.27 -0.50
N LEU A 143 17.66 23.70 -0.27
CA LEU A 143 18.82 23.76 -1.18
C LEU A 143 18.81 22.64 -2.22
N ALA A 144 17.92 21.68 -2.11
CA ALA A 144 17.78 20.62 -3.10
C ALA A 144 16.99 21.17 -4.30
N HIS A 145 17.55 20.95 -5.49
CA HIS A 145 17.00 21.41 -6.76
C HIS A 145 16.69 20.24 -7.70
N GLU A 146 17.05 19.02 -7.30
CA GLU A 146 16.77 17.80 -8.04
C GLU A 146 15.26 17.59 -8.13
N LYS A 147 14.77 17.47 -9.36
CA LYS A 147 13.36 17.24 -9.68
C LYS A 147 13.25 16.45 -10.98
N LEU A 148 12.11 15.80 -11.17
CA LEU A 148 11.70 15.26 -12.46
C LEU A 148 11.25 16.42 -13.37
N SER A 149 11.52 16.34 -14.68
CA SER A 149 10.82 17.24 -15.60
C SER A 149 9.32 16.93 -15.60
N TRP A 150 8.49 17.90 -15.93
CA TRP A 150 7.05 17.71 -16.04
C TRP A 150 6.72 16.58 -17.02
N GLU A 151 7.41 16.53 -18.17
CA GLU A 151 7.14 15.49 -19.17
C GLU A 151 7.47 14.09 -18.62
N VAL A 152 8.55 13.96 -17.84
CA VAL A 152 8.88 12.69 -17.19
C VAL A 152 7.83 12.31 -16.16
N PHE A 153 7.40 13.27 -15.33
CA PHE A 153 6.40 13.01 -14.30
C PHE A 153 5.05 12.59 -14.90
N ASP A 154 4.56 13.32 -15.91
CA ASP A 154 3.32 13.01 -16.64
C ASP A 154 3.42 11.64 -17.35
N ARG A 155 4.55 11.36 -18.00
CA ARG A 155 4.79 10.05 -18.63
C ARG A 155 4.73 8.92 -17.62
N LEU A 156 5.36 9.04 -16.44
CA LEU A 156 5.32 7.99 -15.42
C LEU A 156 3.89 7.70 -14.94
N LEU A 157 3.05 8.73 -14.78
CA LEU A 157 1.64 8.56 -14.41
C LEU A 157 0.84 7.88 -15.54
N THR A 158 1.10 8.28 -16.78
CA THR A 158 0.50 7.69 -17.97
C THR A 158 0.89 6.22 -18.13
N GLU A 159 2.17 5.88 -17.98
CA GLU A 159 2.65 4.50 -18.04
C GLU A 159 2.13 3.64 -16.89
N ALA A 160 2.04 4.20 -15.67
CA ALA A 160 1.43 3.51 -14.54
C ALA A 160 -0.03 3.13 -14.84
N ARG A 161 -0.77 4.01 -15.50
CA ARG A 161 -2.14 3.75 -15.94
C ARG A 161 -2.21 2.72 -17.07
N ASP A 162 -1.46 2.95 -18.15
CA ASP A 162 -1.68 2.28 -19.44
C ASP A 162 -0.86 1.00 -19.61
N ILE A 163 0.32 0.93 -18.97
CA ILE A 163 1.22 -0.22 -19.07
C ILE A 163 1.08 -1.13 -17.85
N PHE A 164 1.08 -0.54 -16.65
CA PHE A 164 0.97 -1.34 -15.42
C PHE A 164 -0.49 -1.62 -15.05
N GLY A 165 -1.44 -0.85 -15.58
CA GLY A 165 -2.83 -0.98 -15.19
C GLY A 165 -3.02 -0.70 -13.71
N ILE A 166 -2.32 0.27 -13.12
CA ILE A 166 -2.48 0.66 -11.71
C ILE A 166 -3.07 2.05 -11.56
N ARG A 167 -3.79 2.24 -10.45
CA ARG A 167 -4.45 3.51 -10.10
C ARG A 167 -4.01 4.06 -8.76
N PHE A 168 -3.25 3.29 -7.98
CA PHE A 168 -2.75 3.73 -6.70
C PHE A 168 -1.36 4.33 -6.85
N ILE A 169 -1.31 5.67 -6.80
CA ILE A 169 -0.07 6.44 -6.88
C ILE A 169 0.11 7.18 -5.56
N VAL A 170 1.32 7.08 -4.99
CA VAL A 170 1.72 7.82 -3.81
C VAL A 170 2.68 8.91 -4.25
N ILE A 171 2.29 10.17 -4.10
CA ILE A 171 3.21 11.29 -4.36
C ILE A 171 3.97 11.58 -3.07
N SER A 172 5.30 11.41 -3.14
CA SER A 172 6.25 11.72 -2.08
C SER A 172 7.16 12.88 -2.53
N GLY A 173 8.30 13.09 -1.88
CA GLY A 173 9.22 14.15 -2.25
C GLY A 173 10.36 14.33 -1.25
N GLY A 174 10.87 15.55 -1.19
CA GLY A 174 11.06 16.23 0.08
C GLY A 174 9.71 16.70 0.61
N GLU A 175 9.30 17.90 0.22
CA GLU A 175 7.92 18.39 0.35
C GLU A 175 7.26 18.39 -1.04
N PRO A 176 6.31 17.48 -1.33
CA PRO A 176 5.73 17.31 -2.67
C PRO A 176 5.24 18.62 -3.29
N PHE A 177 4.54 19.47 -2.52
CA PHE A 177 3.94 20.70 -3.01
C PHE A 177 4.95 21.82 -3.34
N THR A 178 6.24 21.59 -3.09
CA THR A 178 7.31 22.48 -3.60
C THR A 178 7.68 22.20 -5.05
N TYR A 179 7.18 21.11 -5.64
CA TYR A 179 7.46 20.74 -7.02
C TYR A 179 6.91 21.80 -7.98
N LYS A 180 7.77 22.30 -8.87
CA LYS A 180 7.42 23.18 -9.98
C LYS A 180 8.30 22.88 -11.17
N ASP A 181 7.71 22.72 -12.34
CA ASP A 181 8.44 22.58 -13.60
C ASP A 181 7.61 23.03 -14.79
N ASP A 182 8.23 23.74 -15.73
CA ASP A 182 7.57 24.23 -16.95
C ASP A 182 6.19 24.90 -16.73
N GLY A 183 6.14 25.79 -15.72
CA GLY A 183 4.92 26.51 -15.33
C GLY A 183 3.83 25.66 -14.68
N LYS A 184 4.11 24.38 -14.36
CA LYS A 184 3.16 23.43 -13.75
C LYS A 184 3.62 23.01 -12.37
N ASP A 185 2.67 22.64 -11.52
CA ASP A 185 2.89 22.10 -10.18
C ASP A 185 1.91 20.95 -9.89
N LEU A 186 1.70 20.58 -8.62
CA LEU A 186 0.83 19.46 -8.24
C LEU A 186 -0.67 19.82 -8.17
N LEU A 187 -1.06 21.10 -8.27
CA LEU A 187 -2.43 21.59 -8.06
C LEU A 187 -3.13 22.03 -9.34
#